data_AF-A0A448YYG1-F1
#
_entry.id   AF-A0A448YYG1-F1
#
_cell.length_a   1.000
_cell.length_b   1.000
_cell.length_c   1.000
_cell.angle_alpha   90.00
_cell.angle_beta   90.00
_cell.angle_gamma   90.00
#
_symmetry.space_group_name_H-M   'P 1'
#
loop_
_entity.id
_entity.type
_entity.pdbx_description
1 polymer ?
#
loop_
_entity_poly.entity_id
_entity_poly.type
_entity_poly.pdbx_seq_one_letter_code
_entity_poly.pdbx_strand_id
1 'polypeptide(L)'
;MATVQPEATGPPEPPNAAADNDHQKVDRITSLQEGIDGLSLSLFEALRGLRDAVAPESGNLGGVQQQQQAQASNAGETNGNKNSGNSESPNGSPEDDFEEFCLAYQNRDPDTLALVQKHAKGVPTREKDFRLIHERIREEKDADLVRAVAATVLEKSADIDRRVSELPGMHRTRKEQLERIEELIEKNKDTAARLEDAYRRAEHQRTKVRAFVRDHTCRSLGIIED
;
A
#
# COMPACT_ATOMS: atom_id res chain seq x y z
N MET A 1 -51.55 -27.70 -41.68
CA MET A 1 -51.98 -27.75 -40.27
C MET A 1 -50.80 -28.22 -39.46
N ALA A 2 -50.19 -27.32 -38.69
CA ALA A 2 -48.93 -27.53 -37.98
C ALA A 2 -49.21 -28.03 -36.56
N THR A 3 -48.53 -29.09 -36.15
CA THR A 3 -48.59 -29.63 -34.79
C THR A 3 -47.43 -29.04 -34.00
N VAL A 4 -47.76 -28.20 -33.02
CA VAL A 4 -46.81 -27.53 -32.13
C VAL A 4 -46.53 -28.45 -30.93
N GLN A 5 -45.26 -28.80 -30.70
CA GLN A 5 -44.78 -29.37 -29.43
C GLN A 5 -44.64 -28.24 -28.40
N PRO A 6 -44.94 -28.47 -27.11
CA PRO A 6 -44.41 -27.63 -26.04
C PRO A 6 -43.14 -28.24 -25.43
N GLU A 7 -42.08 -27.45 -25.47
CA GLU A 7 -40.80 -27.61 -24.78
C GLU A 7 -40.99 -27.92 -23.29
N ALA A 8 -40.26 -28.93 -22.81
CA ALA A 8 -40.03 -29.13 -21.38
C ALA A 8 -38.97 -28.13 -20.91
N THR A 9 -39.40 -27.01 -20.32
CA THR A 9 -38.52 -26.11 -19.59
C THR A 9 -38.38 -26.62 -18.15
N GLY A 10 -37.17 -27.07 -17.81
CA GLY A 10 -36.79 -27.44 -16.45
C GLY A 10 -36.82 -26.23 -15.49
N PRO A 11 -36.73 -26.47 -14.17
CA PRO A 11 -36.78 -25.41 -13.17
C PRO A 11 -35.59 -24.45 -13.33
N PRO A 12 -35.79 -23.13 -13.11
CA PRO A 12 -34.74 -22.13 -13.28
C PRO A 12 -33.61 -22.35 -12.27
N GLU A 13 -32.40 -22.47 -12.81
CA GLU A 13 -31.14 -22.45 -12.10
C GLU A 13 -31.02 -21.14 -11.29
N PRO A 14 -30.59 -21.16 -10.01
CA PRO A 14 -30.37 -19.92 -9.28
C PRO A 14 -29.28 -19.09 -9.98
N PRO A 15 -29.45 -17.76 -10.08
CA PRO A 15 -28.47 -16.91 -10.75
C PRO A 15 -27.11 -17.08 -10.07
N ASN A 16 -26.18 -17.55 -10.89
CA ASN A 16 -24.76 -17.63 -10.62
C ASN A 16 -24.28 -16.21 -10.28
N ALA A 17 -24.22 -15.89 -8.98
CA ALA A 17 -23.61 -14.68 -8.47
C ALA A 17 -22.09 -14.82 -8.56
N ALA A 18 -21.59 -14.97 -9.78
CA ALA A 18 -20.24 -14.56 -10.15
C ALA A 18 -20.24 -13.02 -10.22
N ALA A 19 -20.41 -12.37 -9.07
CA ALA A 19 -19.99 -11.00 -8.87
C ALA A 19 -18.64 -11.08 -8.18
N ASP A 20 -17.61 -11.26 -8.99
CA ASP A 20 -16.39 -10.46 -8.95
C ASP A 20 -15.98 -9.98 -7.55
N ASN A 21 -15.61 -10.91 -6.69
CA ASN A 21 -14.90 -10.59 -5.45
C ASN A 21 -13.42 -10.79 -5.72
N ASP A 22 -12.85 -9.83 -6.43
CA ASP A 22 -11.43 -9.51 -6.36
C ASP A 22 -11.11 -9.12 -4.91
N HIS A 23 -10.89 -10.15 -4.10
CA HIS A 23 -10.50 -10.05 -2.71
C HIS A 23 -9.03 -9.64 -2.63
N GLN A 24 -8.73 -8.38 -2.94
CA GLN A 24 -7.80 -7.67 -2.07
C GLN A 24 -8.51 -7.48 -0.72
N LYS A 25 -8.37 -8.50 0.13
CA LYS A 25 -8.86 -8.63 1.51
C LYS A 25 -8.23 -7.61 2.47
N VAL A 26 -7.90 -6.43 2.00
CA VAL A 26 -7.46 -5.35 2.88
C VAL A 26 -8.73 -4.62 3.30
N ASP A 27 -9.09 -4.74 4.58
CA ASP A 27 -10.17 -3.95 5.16
C ASP A 27 -9.92 -2.47 4.80
N ARG A 28 -10.96 -1.70 4.45
CA ARG A 28 -10.79 -0.29 4.06
C ARG A 28 -10.15 0.53 5.17
N ILE A 29 -10.35 0.13 6.43
CA ILE A 29 -9.66 0.71 7.58
C ILE A 29 -8.16 0.38 7.51
N THR A 30 -7.79 -0.87 7.22
CA THR A 30 -6.40 -1.28 7.01
C THR A 30 -5.76 -0.56 5.81
N SER A 31 -6.50 -0.36 4.72
CA SER A 31 -6.02 0.41 3.56
C SER A 31 -5.83 1.90 3.86
N LEU A 32 -6.69 2.47 4.71
CA LEU A 32 -6.52 3.83 5.20
C LEU A 32 -5.30 3.94 6.15
N GLN A 33 -5.12 2.95 7.04
CA GLN A 33 -3.94 2.87 7.91
C GLN A 33 -2.66 2.76 7.09
N GLU A 34 -2.60 1.88 6.09
CA GLU A 34 -1.47 1.79 5.15
C GLU A 34 -1.24 3.09 4.38
N GLY A 35 -2.30 3.85 4.08
CA GLY A 35 -2.19 5.19 3.48
C GLY A 35 -1.58 6.23 4.43
N ILE A 36 -1.97 6.22 5.70
CA ILE A 36 -1.43 7.09 6.76
C ILE A 36 0.02 6.71 7.09
N ASP A 37 0.30 5.42 7.20
CA ASP A 37 1.63 4.88 7.44
C ASP A 37 2.53 5.15 6.24
N GLY A 38 2.00 5.01 5.02
CA GLY A 38 2.69 5.36 3.78
C GLY A 38 2.96 6.87 3.65
N LEU A 39 2.03 7.74 4.06
CA LEU A 39 2.28 9.17 4.19
C LEU A 39 3.37 9.43 5.21
N SER A 40 3.30 8.81 6.38
CA SER A 40 4.26 8.99 7.46
C SER A 40 5.66 8.55 7.02
N LEU A 41 5.78 7.38 6.39
CA LEU A 41 7.01 6.88 5.77
C LEU A 41 7.53 7.83 4.70
N SER A 42 6.66 8.28 3.78
CA SER A 42 7.04 9.24 2.73
C SER A 42 7.51 10.57 3.33
N LEU A 43 6.89 11.03 4.41
CA LEU A 43 7.27 12.25 5.10
C LEU A 43 8.58 12.06 5.86
N PHE A 44 8.78 10.90 6.50
CA PHE A 44 10.04 10.56 7.16
C PHE A 44 11.18 10.39 6.15
N GLU A 45 10.94 9.78 5.00
CA GLU A 45 11.92 9.65 3.91
C GLU A 45 12.19 11.01 3.25
N ALA A 46 11.17 11.85 3.05
CA ALA A 46 11.34 13.20 2.55
C ALA A 46 12.10 14.10 3.53
N LEU A 47 11.78 14.02 4.83
CA LEU A 47 12.50 14.75 5.88
C LEU A 47 13.89 14.18 6.11
N ARG A 48 14.08 12.86 5.95
CA ARG A 48 15.39 12.21 5.98
C ARG A 48 16.21 12.61 4.77
N GLY A 49 15.64 12.63 3.57
CA GLY A 49 16.31 13.10 2.36
C GLY A 49 16.63 14.60 2.44
N LEU A 50 15.73 15.41 3.00
CA LEU A 50 15.99 16.81 3.32
C LEU A 50 17.12 16.94 4.34
N ARG A 51 17.10 16.15 5.40
CA ARG A 51 18.17 16.12 6.40
C ARG A 51 19.49 15.67 5.79
N ASP A 52 19.49 14.61 4.99
CA ASP A 52 20.68 14.02 4.37
C ASP A 52 21.23 14.97 3.27
N ALA A 53 20.38 15.81 2.65
CA ALA A 53 20.77 16.86 1.70
C ALA A 53 21.22 18.18 2.36
N VAL A 54 20.72 18.51 3.56
CA VAL A 54 21.03 19.76 4.27
C VAL A 54 22.12 19.57 5.34
N ALA A 55 22.31 18.34 5.84
CA ALA A 55 23.27 17.95 6.87
C ALA A 55 23.56 16.43 6.81
N PRO A 56 24.35 15.97 5.81
CA PRO A 56 24.65 14.54 5.59
C PRO A 56 25.26 13.83 6.82
N GLU A 57 25.91 14.56 7.73
CA GLU A 57 26.49 14.02 8.98
C GLU A 57 25.44 13.57 10.02
N SER A 58 24.25 14.17 9.99
CA SER A 58 23.26 14.03 11.08
C SER A 58 22.48 12.71 11.03
N GLY A 59 22.68 11.92 9.97
CA GLY A 59 22.11 10.58 9.79
C GLY A 59 22.89 9.43 10.44
N ASN A 60 24.09 9.67 10.98
CA ASN A 60 24.97 8.61 11.46
C ASN A 60 24.85 8.26 12.96
N LEU A 61 23.74 8.59 13.63
CA LEU A 61 23.55 8.28 15.05
C LEU A 61 22.82 6.94 15.34
N GLY A 62 22.73 6.01 14.38
CA GLY A 62 22.08 4.71 14.67
C GLY A 62 22.29 3.53 13.71
N GLY A 63 23.09 3.65 12.65
CA GLY A 63 23.14 2.64 11.58
C GLY A 63 24.26 1.58 11.67
N VAL A 64 25.32 1.77 12.46
CA VAL A 64 26.57 0.98 12.32
C VAL A 64 26.80 -0.06 13.43
N GLN A 65 25.80 -0.45 14.24
CA GLN A 65 26.00 -1.51 15.25
C GLN A 65 24.88 -2.56 15.42
N GLN A 66 23.99 -2.76 14.45
CA GLN A 66 22.93 -3.78 14.60
C GLN A 66 22.82 -4.81 13.46
N GLN A 67 23.92 -5.09 12.75
CA GLN A 67 23.95 -6.17 11.75
C GLN A 67 25.12 -7.16 11.87
N GLN A 68 25.77 -7.25 13.03
CA GLN A 68 26.65 -8.37 13.36
C GLN A 68 26.45 -8.82 14.82
N GLN A 69 25.28 -9.38 15.12
CA GLN A 69 25.15 -10.24 16.29
C GLN A 69 24.09 -11.32 16.09
N ALA A 70 24.30 -12.16 15.09
CA ALA A 70 23.70 -13.48 15.02
C ALA A 70 24.46 -14.36 14.03
N GLN A 71 25.72 -14.73 14.34
CA GLN A 71 26.28 -16.05 14.04
C GLN A 71 27.73 -16.19 14.55
N ALA A 72 27.93 -17.27 15.33
CA ALA A 72 29.16 -18.03 15.56
C ALA A 72 30.24 -17.51 16.55
N SER A 73 30.17 -18.07 17.77
CA SER A 73 31.21 -18.94 18.39
C SER A 73 32.67 -18.48 18.51
N ASN A 74 33.14 -18.44 19.77
CA ASN A 74 34.45 -18.88 20.29
C ASN A 74 35.78 -18.33 19.72
N ALA A 75 36.54 -17.78 20.68
CA ALA A 75 37.99 -17.92 20.90
C ALA A 75 38.98 -17.14 20.01
N GLY A 76 39.98 -16.54 20.67
CA GLY A 76 41.34 -16.43 20.12
C GLY A 76 41.90 -15.02 19.91
N GLU A 77 42.65 -14.57 20.92
CA GLU A 77 43.82 -13.68 20.90
C GLU A 77 44.52 -13.26 19.58
N THR A 78 45.08 -12.04 19.66
CA THR A 78 46.36 -11.49 19.12
C THR A 78 46.45 -10.63 17.85
N ASN A 79 47.04 -9.45 18.08
CA ASN A 79 48.01 -8.66 17.30
C ASN A 79 47.67 -8.06 15.93
N GLY A 80 47.56 -6.72 15.93
CA GLY A 80 48.54 -5.84 15.29
C GLY A 80 48.64 -5.86 13.77
N ASN A 81 47.98 -4.91 13.11
CA ASN A 81 48.57 -4.29 11.92
C ASN A 81 48.07 -2.84 11.74
N LYS A 82 49.00 -1.89 11.78
CA LYS A 82 48.79 -0.54 11.27
C LYS A 82 48.71 -0.65 9.76
N ASN A 83 47.61 -0.21 9.14
CA ASN A 83 47.73 0.34 7.81
C ASN A 83 46.84 1.58 7.65
N SER A 84 47.52 2.64 7.24
CA SER A 84 46.97 3.92 6.85
C SER A 84 46.15 3.75 5.58
N GLY A 85 45.01 4.43 5.48
CA GLY A 85 44.18 4.45 4.29
C GLY A 85 42.89 5.23 4.53
N ASN A 86 42.94 6.54 4.25
CA ASN A 86 41.82 7.44 4.03
C ASN A 86 40.52 7.16 4.79
N SER A 87 40.42 7.70 6.00
CA SER A 87 39.12 8.17 6.47
C SER A 87 38.83 9.49 5.76
N GLU A 88 38.19 9.43 4.59
CA GLU A 88 37.35 10.53 4.11
C GLU A 88 36.24 10.68 5.15
N SER A 89 36.49 11.50 6.16
CA SER A 89 35.44 12.15 6.93
C SER A 89 34.68 13.01 5.93
N PRO A 90 33.42 12.71 5.58
CA PRO A 90 32.66 13.53 4.67
C PRO A 90 32.04 14.67 5.48
N ASN A 91 32.85 15.39 6.25
CA ASN A 91 32.39 16.48 7.08
C ASN A 91 32.14 17.66 6.13
N GLY A 92 30.92 17.81 5.61
CA GLY A 92 30.56 18.85 4.66
C GLY A 92 30.21 20.14 5.38
N SER A 93 31.21 20.95 5.74
CA SER A 93 30.98 22.38 5.99
C SER A 93 30.31 22.99 4.73
N PRO A 94 29.47 24.03 4.83
CA PRO A 94 29.10 24.82 3.65
C PRO A 94 30.32 25.36 2.86
N GLU A 95 31.52 25.34 3.46
CA GLU A 95 32.79 25.57 2.76
C GLU A 95 33.28 24.35 1.95
N ASP A 96 33.04 23.13 2.40
CA ASP A 96 33.42 21.89 1.70
C ASP A 96 32.54 21.66 0.45
N ASP A 97 31.22 21.93 0.54
CA ASP A 97 30.32 21.92 -0.64
C ASP A 97 30.75 22.97 -1.68
N PHE A 98 31.23 24.13 -1.22
CA PHE A 98 31.72 25.20 -2.08
C PHE A 98 33.05 24.83 -2.74
N GLU A 99 33.96 24.17 -2.01
CA GLU A 99 35.22 23.66 -2.54
C GLU A 99 34.98 22.55 -3.58
N GLU A 100 34.07 21.62 -3.32
CA GLU A 100 33.65 20.59 -4.28
C GLU A 100 33.05 21.21 -5.55
N PHE A 101 32.16 22.20 -5.40
CA PHE A 101 31.61 22.95 -6.53
C PHE A 101 32.69 23.66 -7.36
N CYS A 102 33.69 24.27 -6.70
CA CYS A 102 34.81 24.91 -7.39
C CYS A 102 35.69 23.90 -8.13
N LEU A 103 35.96 22.74 -7.53
CA LEU A 103 36.72 21.65 -8.15
C LEU A 103 35.98 21.09 -9.36
N ALA A 104 34.67 20.84 -9.26
CA ALA A 104 33.85 20.37 -10.37
C ALA A 104 33.83 21.35 -11.55
N TYR A 105 33.75 22.66 -11.26
CA TYR A 105 33.84 23.70 -12.28
C TYR A 105 35.23 23.74 -12.95
N GLN A 106 36.32 23.64 -12.17
CA GLN A 106 37.69 23.60 -12.70
C GLN A 106 37.95 22.37 -13.56
N ASN A 107 37.37 21.22 -13.17
CA ASN A 107 37.42 19.98 -13.93
C ASN A 107 36.54 19.99 -15.19
N ARG A 108 35.86 21.11 -15.47
CA ARG A 108 34.94 21.29 -16.61
C ARG A 108 33.83 20.25 -16.65
N ASP A 109 33.31 19.90 -15.48
CA ASP A 109 32.13 19.05 -15.37
C ASP A 109 30.96 19.71 -16.13
N PRO A 110 30.34 19.02 -17.11
CA PRO A 110 29.32 19.62 -17.98
C PRO A 110 28.09 20.11 -17.22
N ASP A 111 27.69 19.42 -16.16
CA ASP A 111 26.50 19.78 -15.37
C ASP A 111 26.77 21.04 -14.53
N THR A 112 27.94 21.10 -13.89
CA THR A 112 28.39 22.28 -13.13
C THR A 112 28.60 23.51 -14.02
N LEU A 113 29.15 23.33 -15.22
CA LEU A 113 29.29 24.41 -16.21
C LEU A 113 27.93 24.94 -16.67
N ALA A 114 26.96 24.06 -16.92
CA ALA A 114 25.59 24.44 -17.28
C ALA A 114 24.90 25.22 -16.15
N LEU A 115 25.08 24.78 -14.89
CA LEU A 115 24.57 25.48 -13.71
C LEU A 115 25.18 26.88 -13.58
N VAL A 116 26.51 27.00 -13.68
CA VAL A 116 27.18 28.30 -13.63
C VAL A 116 26.73 29.20 -14.77
N GLN A 117 26.59 28.67 -15.99
CA GLN A 117 26.11 29.45 -17.13
C GLN A 117 24.65 29.91 -16.99
N LYS A 118 23.79 29.11 -16.34
CA LYS A 118 22.41 29.46 -16.03
C LYS A 118 22.31 30.62 -15.04
N HIS A 119 23.20 30.69 -14.06
CA HIS A 119 23.14 31.66 -12.96
C HIS A 119 24.10 32.85 -13.07
N ALA A 120 25.14 32.74 -13.90
CA ALA A 120 26.13 33.79 -14.12
C ALA A 120 25.78 34.68 -15.31
N LYS A 121 26.05 35.98 -15.19
CA LYS A 121 25.91 36.95 -16.30
C LYS A 121 27.14 36.99 -17.23
N GLY A 122 28.10 36.11 -17.00
CA GLY A 122 29.40 36.01 -17.69
C GLY A 122 30.29 34.95 -17.04
N VAL A 123 31.50 34.74 -17.55
CA VAL A 123 32.44 33.77 -16.95
C VAL A 123 32.89 34.29 -15.58
N PRO A 124 32.58 33.59 -14.47
CA PRO A 124 33.00 34.03 -13.15
C PRO A 124 34.53 33.96 -13.06
N THR A 125 35.12 35.06 -12.63
CA THR A 125 36.60 35.22 -12.58
C THR A 125 37.09 35.51 -11.17
N ARG A 126 36.21 35.95 -10.27
CA ARG A 126 36.53 36.19 -8.86
C ARG A 126 35.85 35.14 -8.00
N GLU A 127 36.52 34.72 -6.95
CA GLU A 127 36.02 33.78 -5.95
C GLU A 127 34.67 34.22 -5.34
N LYS A 128 34.50 35.53 -5.12
CA LYS A 128 33.24 36.11 -4.65
C LYS A 128 32.06 35.87 -5.59
N ASP A 129 32.32 35.85 -6.90
CA ASP A 129 31.28 35.59 -7.90
C ASP A 129 30.84 34.12 -7.84
N PHE A 130 31.79 33.20 -7.63
CA PHE A 130 31.50 31.77 -7.42
C PHE A 130 30.70 31.53 -6.15
N ARG A 131 31.05 32.18 -5.02
CA ARG A 131 30.28 32.04 -3.77
C ARG A 131 28.84 32.49 -3.94
N LEU A 132 28.62 33.62 -4.62
CA LEU A 132 27.27 34.16 -4.85
C LEU A 132 26.44 33.28 -5.81
N ILE A 133 27.09 32.65 -6.79
CA ILE A 133 26.43 31.67 -7.68
C ILE A 133 26.09 30.39 -6.91
N HIS A 134 27.01 29.89 -6.09
CA HIS A 134 26.82 28.70 -5.26
C HIS A 134 25.68 28.87 -4.26
N GLU A 135 25.63 30.01 -3.55
CA GLU A 135 24.54 30.36 -2.64
C GLU A 135 23.19 30.38 -3.38
N ARG A 136 23.13 31.01 -4.57
CA ARG A 136 21.90 31.06 -5.36
C ARG A 136 21.44 29.66 -5.82
N ILE A 137 22.37 28.81 -6.24
CA ILE A 137 22.07 27.43 -6.65
C ILE A 137 21.52 26.64 -5.45
N ARG A 138 22.12 26.81 -4.27
CA ARG A 138 21.66 26.18 -3.04
C ARG A 138 20.24 26.62 -2.68
N GLU A 139 19.98 27.92 -2.69
CA GLU A 139 18.64 28.47 -2.43
C GLU A 139 17.59 27.94 -3.42
N GLU A 140 17.93 27.80 -4.72
CA GLU A 140 17.01 27.22 -5.71
C GLU A 140 16.74 25.73 -5.44
N LYS A 141 17.78 24.94 -5.15
CA LYS A 141 17.63 23.53 -4.79
C LYS A 141 16.78 23.34 -3.53
N ASP A 142 17.00 24.16 -2.51
CA ASP A 142 16.21 24.12 -1.28
C ASP A 142 14.75 24.49 -1.55
N ALA A 143 14.50 25.52 -2.38
CA ALA A 143 13.16 25.92 -2.76
C ALA A 143 12.43 24.83 -3.58
N ASP A 144 13.12 24.17 -4.50
CA ASP A 144 12.57 23.07 -5.30
C ASP A 144 12.27 21.84 -4.44
N LEU A 145 13.16 21.52 -3.50
CA LEU A 145 12.96 20.43 -2.55
C LEU A 145 11.75 20.70 -1.64
N VAL A 146 11.67 21.89 -1.05
CA VAL A 146 10.50 22.29 -0.23
C VAL A 146 9.22 22.22 -1.06
N ARG A 147 9.26 22.66 -2.33
CA ARG A 147 8.11 22.58 -3.23
C ARG A 147 7.70 21.13 -3.51
N ALA A 148 8.66 20.23 -3.74
CA ALA A 148 8.40 18.81 -3.97
C ALA A 148 7.80 18.13 -2.73
N VAL A 149 8.32 18.43 -1.54
CA VAL A 149 7.77 17.91 -0.27
C VAL A 149 6.35 18.44 -0.06
N ALA A 150 6.12 19.74 -0.24
CA ALA A 150 4.80 20.34 -0.10
C ALA A 150 3.79 19.73 -1.09
N ALA A 151 4.20 19.51 -2.35
CA ALA A 151 3.36 18.85 -3.35
C ALA A 151 2.99 17.42 -2.94
N THR A 152 3.96 16.64 -2.46
CA THR A 152 3.74 15.26 -1.98
C THR A 152 2.78 15.23 -0.80
N VAL A 153 2.96 16.13 0.17
CA VAL A 153 2.07 16.24 1.34
C VAL A 153 0.65 16.55 0.89
N LEU A 154 0.46 17.55 0.03
CA LEU A 154 -0.86 17.94 -0.46
C LEU A 154 -1.55 16.79 -1.24
N GLU A 155 -0.81 16.10 -2.10
CA GLU A 155 -1.31 14.95 -2.86
C GLU A 155 -1.77 13.83 -1.92
N LYS A 156 -0.91 13.44 -0.97
CA LYS A 156 -1.21 12.35 -0.03
C LYS A 156 -2.31 12.73 0.95
N SER A 157 -2.36 13.97 1.41
CA SER A 157 -3.48 14.47 2.23
C SER A 157 -4.80 14.41 1.47
N ALA A 158 -4.82 14.81 0.20
CA ALA A 158 -6.02 14.70 -0.63
C ALA A 158 -6.45 13.24 -0.88
N ASP A 159 -5.49 12.32 -1.03
CA ASP A 159 -5.77 10.87 -1.12
C ASP A 159 -6.39 10.34 0.18
N ILE A 160 -5.85 10.73 1.35
CA ILE A 160 -6.42 10.37 2.66
C ILE A 160 -7.85 10.91 2.79
N ASP A 161 -8.09 12.18 2.48
CA ASP A 161 -9.43 12.78 2.56
C ASP A 161 -10.44 12.05 1.67
N ARG A 162 -10.00 11.61 0.48
CA ARG A 162 -10.82 10.79 -0.42
C ARG A 162 -11.13 9.43 0.21
N ARG A 163 -10.11 8.71 0.70
CA ARG A 163 -10.28 7.38 1.32
C ARG A 163 -11.17 7.44 2.57
N VAL A 164 -11.01 8.48 3.38
CA VAL A 164 -11.88 8.78 4.52
C VAL A 164 -13.31 8.94 3.98
N SER A 165 -13.55 9.85 3.04
CA SER A 165 -14.90 10.10 2.49
C SER A 165 -15.57 8.85 1.89
N GLU A 166 -14.78 7.89 1.40
CA GLU A 166 -15.24 6.64 0.81
C GLU A 166 -15.51 5.50 1.82
N LEU A 167 -15.25 5.68 3.12
CA LEU A 167 -15.51 4.61 4.08
C LEU A 167 -17.02 4.32 4.21
N PRO A 168 -17.42 3.03 4.17
CA PRO A 168 -18.80 2.63 4.31
C PRO A 168 -19.39 3.12 5.63
N GLY A 169 -20.54 3.78 5.56
CA GLY A 169 -21.25 4.24 6.74
C GLY A 169 -20.65 5.47 7.42
N MET A 170 -19.66 6.14 6.82
CA MET A 170 -19.10 7.40 7.34
C MET A 170 -20.15 8.52 7.47
N HIS A 171 -21.11 8.54 6.57
CA HIS A 171 -22.22 9.50 6.57
C HIS A 171 -23.34 9.13 7.56
N ARG A 172 -23.26 7.97 8.23
CA ARG A 172 -24.32 7.48 9.11
C ARG A 172 -24.02 7.85 10.55
N THR A 173 -25.04 8.26 11.27
CA THR A 173 -24.95 8.38 12.72
C THR A 173 -24.95 7.01 13.38
N ARG A 174 -24.44 6.94 14.62
CA ARG A 174 -24.48 5.71 15.43
C ARG A 174 -25.90 5.14 15.54
N LYS A 175 -26.91 6.00 15.65
CA LYS A 175 -28.31 5.59 15.78
C LYS A 175 -28.79 4.88 14.51
N GLU A 176 -28.58 5.49 13.35
CA GLU A 176 -28.93 4.88 12.05
C GLU A 176 -28.19 3.57 11.80
N GLN A 177 -26.93 3.48 12.23
CA GLN A 177 -26.16 2.24 12.15
C GLN A 177 -26.78 1.13 13.01
N LEU A 178 -27.20 1.44 14.24
CA LEU A 178 -27.86 0.47 15.12
C LEU A 178 -29.22 0.03 14.58
N GLU A 179 -30.05 0.97 14.11
CA GLU A 179 -31.34 0.65 13.48
C GLU A 179 -31.15 -0.26 12.26
N ARG A 180 -30.12 0.00 11.44
CA ARG A 180 -29.79 -0.87 10.31
C ARG A 180 -29.33 -2.26 10.75
N ILE A 181 -28.59 -2.37 11.85
CA ILE A 181 -28.15 -3.66 12.39
C ILE A 181 -29.37 -4.46 12.87
N GLU A 182 -30.30 -3.83 13.58
CA GLU A 182 -31.54 -4.46 14.04
C GLU A 182 -32.38 -4.98 12.87
N GLU A 183 -32.56 -4.15 11.82
CA GLU A 183 -33.25 -4.53 10.59
C GLU A 183 -32.59 -5.75 9.91
N LEU A 184 -31.25 -5.78 9.86
CA LEU A 184 -30.50 -6.90 9.28
C LEU A 184 -30.61 -8.17 10.12
N ILE A 185 -30.62 -8.06 11.45
CA ILE A 185 -30.83 -9.19 12.35
C ILE A 185 -32.22 -9.80 12.12
N GLU A 186 -33.25 -8.98 12.02
CA GLU A 186 -34.62 -9.43 11.77
C GLU A 186 -34.74 -10.13 10.41
N LYS A 187 -34.21 -9.51 9.35
CA LYS A 187 -34.17 -10.11 8.01
C LYS A 187 -33.40 -11.45 7.98
N ASN A 188 -32.33 -11.56 8.75
CA ASN A 188 -31.56 -12.79 8.84
C ASN A 188 -32.38 -13.91 9.51
N LYS A 189 -33.07 -13.61 10.62
CA LYS A 189 -33.99 -14.54 11.29
C LYS A 189 -35.09 -15.03 10.36
N ASP A 190 -35.74 -14.11 9.63
CA ASP A 190 -36.78 -14.46 8.66
C ASP A 190 -36.25 -15.35 7.54
N THR A 191 -35.07 -15.01 7.03
CA THR A 191 -34.41 -15.80 5.97
C THR A 191 -34.05 -17.19 6.46
N ALA A 192 -33.55 -17.31 7.70
CA ALA A 192 -33.23 -18.60 8.31
C ALA A 192 -34.49 -19.46 8.50
N ALA A 193 -35.61 -18.89 8.94
CA ALA A 193 -36.88 -19.60 9.05
C ALA A 193 -37.39 -20.10 7.69
N ARG A 194 -37.34 -19.24 6.66
CA ARG A 194 -37.72 -19.63 5.29
C ARG A 194 -36.84 -20.75 4.74
N LEU A 195 -35.55 -20.70 5.05
CA LEU A 195 -34.59 -21.72 4.65
C LEU A 195 -34.90 -23.06 5.34
N GLU A 196 -35.18 -23.04 6.65
CA GLU A 196 -35.57 -24.23 7.39
C GLU A 196 -36.85 -24.87 6.81
N ASP A 197 -37.88 -24.06 6.54
CA ASP A 197 -39.11 -24.54 5.92
C ASP A 197 -38.87 -25.11 4.52
N ALA A 198 -37.98 -24.51 3.73
CA ALA A 198 -37.59 -25.05 2.43
C ALA A 198 -36.90 -26.42 2.56
N TYR A 199 -36.01 -26.58 3.54
CA TYR A 199 -35.37 -27.88 3.83
C TYR A 199 -36.40 -28.93 4.25
N ARG A 200 -37.33 -28.60 5.15
CA ARG A 200 -38.41 -29.51 5.56
C ARG A 200 -39.26 -29.96 4.38
N ARG A 201 -39.63 -29.03 3.49
CA ARG A 201 -40.38 -29.36 2.26
C ARG A 201 -39.57 -30.28 1.34
N ALA A 202 -38.29 -29.97 1.12
CA ALA A 202 -37.43 -30.78 0.27
C ALA A 202 -37.23 -32.19 0.84
N GLU A 203 -37.03 -32.32 2.16
CA GLU A 203 -36.91 -33.60 2.84
C GLU A 203 -38.18 -34.44 2.72
N HIS A 204 -39.35 -33.84 2.94
CA HIS A 204 -40.64 -34.52 2.77
C HIS A 204 -40.83 -35.06 1.35
N GLN A 205 -40.50 -34.25 0.35
CA GLN A 205 -40.56 -34.69 -1.05
C GLN A 205 -39.56 -35.82 -1.33
N ARG A 206 -38.33 -35.71 -0.82
CA ARG A 206 -37.31 -36.77 -0.96
C ARG A 206 -37.80 -38.08 -0.36
N THR A 207 -38.40 -38.04 0.83
CA THR A 207 -38.93 -39.23 1.51
C THR A 207 -40.08 -39.86 0.73
N LYS A 208 -41.01 -39.04 0.20
CA LYS A 208 -42.09 -39.52 -0.67
C LYS A 208 -41.57 -40.21 -1.93
N VAL A 209 -40.63 -39.57 -2.63
CA VAL A 209 -40.05 -40.12 -3.85
C VAL A 209 -39.28 -41.41 -3.54
N ARG A 210 -38.51 -41.45 -2.44
CA ARG A 210 -37.82 -42.67 -2.01
C ARG A 210 -38.78 -43.82 -1.70
N ALA A 211 -39.85 -43.55 -0.96
CA ALA A 211 -40.88 -44.54 -0.67
C ALA A 211 -41.53 -45.05 -1.97
N PHE A 212 -41.94 -44.14 -2.85
CA PHE A 212 -42.53 -44.51 -4.14
C PHE A 212 -41.59 -45.38 -5.00
N VAL A 213 -40.31 -44.98 -5.11
CA VAL A 213 -39.31 -45.75 -5.87
C VAL A 213 -39.10 -47.12 -5.23
N ARG A 214 -38.97 -47.21 -3.91
CA ARG A 214 -38.84 -48.48 -3.19
C ARG A 214 -40.04 -49.38 -3.44
N ASP A 215 -41.25 -48.90 -3.18
CA ASP A 215 -42.47 -49.68 -3.33
C ASP A 215 -42.67 -50.17 -4.78
N HIS A 216 -42.40 -49.31 -5.77
CA HIS A 216 -42.48 -49.68 -7.18
C HIS A 216 -41.40 -50.72 -7.55
N THR A 217 -40.19 -50.56 -7.03
CA THR A 217 -39.09 -51.50 -7.28
C THR A 217 -39.37 -52.86 -6.65
N CYS A 218 -39.80 -52.91 -5.38
CA CYS A 218 -40.16 -54.15 -4.69
C CYS A 218 -41.32 -54.87 -5.38
N ARG A 219 -42.37 -54.15 -5.79
CA ARG A 219 -43.46 -54.72 -6.60
C ARG A 219 -42.98 -55.26 -7.94
N SER A 220 -42.12 -54.53 -8.65
CA SER A 220 -41.59 -54.95 -9.95
C SER A 220 -40.69 -56.18 -9.85
N LEU A 221 -40.00 -56.34 -8.72
CA LEU A 221 -39.14 -57.50 -8.43
C LEU A 221 -39.89 -58.66 -7.76
N GLY A 222 -41.19 -58.52 -7.48
CA GLY A 222 -42.00 -59.54 -6.80
C GLY A 222 -41.62 -59.76 -5.32
N ILE A 223 -40.93 -58.79 -4.71
CA ILE A 223 -40.54 -58.83 -3.30
C ILE A 223 -41.72 -58.28 -2.48
N ILE A 224 -42.34 -59.15 -1.68
CA ILE A 224 -43.32 -58.76 -0.67
C ILE A 224 -42.53 -58.31 0.55
N GLU A 225 -42.52 -57.00 0.82
CA GLU A 225 -42.01 -56.48 2.10
C GLU A 225 -43.10 -56.72 3.17
N ASP A 226 -42.82 -57.55 4.17
CA ASP A 226 -43.61 -57.73 5.41
C ASP A 226 -43.45 -56.53 6.36
#